data_AF-A0A7J3VSN6-F1
#
_entry.id   AF-A0A7J3VSN6-F1
#
_cell.length_a   1.000
_cell.length_b   1.000
_cell.length_c   1.000
_cell.angle_alpha   90.00
_cell.angle_beta   90.00
_cell.angle_gamma   90.00
#
_symmetry.space_group_name_H-M   'P 1'
#
loop_
_entity.id
_entity.type
_entity.pdbx_description
1 polymer ?
#
loop_
_entity_poly.entity_id
_entity_poly.type
_entity_poly.pdbx_seq_one_letter_code
_entity_poly.pdbx_strand_id
1 'polypeptide(L)'
;MKARQLLVLALVVGVLGVSASLTLEQSPFKLRPLKTFYVVAYFWGYVFYDETFNEVPYIVVNRGDEVVINLIPASVIIRDPGLSARERTYVEYENRTHRSGVGELPPGDPRISLELVKAHEEGFSDHGFFIEGYNKGTYTCSRCGGGHNVRNSLQQVLQEASAAIGTIRLVADKPGSYTVYCIIYCGYGHPYLRVENAFIVL
;
A
#
# COMPACT_ATOMS: atom_id res chain seq x y z
N MET A 1 -42.20 -19.87 -40.87
CA MET A 1 -42.19 -18.74 -39.90
C MET A 1 -42.39 -17.44 -40.65
N LYS A 2 -43.28 -16.54 -40.19
CA LYS A 2 -43.51 -15.24 -40.84
C LYS A 2 -42.33 -14.30 -40.55
N ALA A 3 -41.92 -13.46 -41.50
CA ALA A 3 -40.75 -12.56 -41.37
C ALA A 3 -40.74 -11.74 -40.06
N ARG A 4 -41.93 -11.33 -39.57
CA ARG A 4 -42.11 -10.67 -38.27
C ARG A 4 -41.61 -11.49 -37.07
N GLN A 5 -41.80 -12.81 -37.07
CA GLN A 5 -41.37 -13.69 -35.98
C GLN A 5 -39.84 -13.85 -35.94
N LEU A 6 -39.20 -13.89 -37.10
CA LEU A 6 -37.73 -13.91 -37.20
C LEU A 6 -37.10 -12.62 -36.67
N LEU A 7 -37.72 -11.47 -37.00
CA LEU A 7 -37.22 -10.16 -36.59
C LEU A 7 -37.32 -9.95 -35.06
N VAL A 8 -38.43 -10.38 -34.46
CA VAL A 8 -38.59 -10.36 -32.99
C VAL A 8 -37.60 -11.29 -32.29
N LEU A 9 -37.39 -12.50 -32.82
CA LEU A 9 -36.44 -13.45 -32.25
C LEU A 9 -35.00 -12.91 -32.29
N ALA A 10 -34.59 -12.32 -33.41
CA ALA A 10 -33.27 -11.71 -33.57
C ALA A 10 -33.05 -10.56 -32.57
N LEU A 11 -34.09 -9.76 -32.32
CA LEU A 11 -34.03 -8.63 -31.39
C LEU A 11 -33.93 -9.11 -29.94
N VAL A 12 -34.68 -10.14 -29.56
CA VAL A 12 -34.59 -10.77 -28.23
C VAL A 12 -33.21 -11.40 -28.01
N VAL A 13 -32.68 -12.13 -28.98
CA VAL A 13 -31.33 -12.71 -28.90
C VAL A 13 -30.27 -11.63 -28.81
N GLY A 14 -30.41 -10.53 -29.56
CA GLY A 14 -29.52 -9.37 -29.47
C GLY A 14 -29.53 -8.71 -28.09
N VAL A 15 -30.71 -8.46 -27.52
CA VAL A 15 -30.85 -7.88 -26.18
C VAL A 15 -30.29 -8.80 -25.10
N LEU A 16 -30.59 -10.11 -25.16
CA LEU A 16 -30.06 -11.10 -24.24
C LEU A 16 -28.54 -11.24 -24.35
N GLY A 17 -28.00 -11.21 -25.58
CA GLY A 17 -26.57 -11.21 -25.84
C GLY A 17 -25.87 -10.02 -25.20
N VAL A 18 -26.35 -8.80 -25.46
CA VAL A 18 -25.81 -7.56 -24.86
C VAL A 18 -25.91 -7.59 -23.33
N SER A 19 -27.04 -8.05 -22.79
CA SER A 19 -27.26 -8.14 -21.34
C SER A 19 -26.33 -9.17 -20.68
N ALA A 20 -26.10 -10.30 -21.34
CA ALA A 20 -25.16 -11.32 -20.88
C ALA A 20 -23.70 -10.81 -20.91
N SER A 21 -23.32 -10.07 -21.97
CA SER A 21 -21.99 -9.47 -22.05
C SER A 21 -21.75 -8.44 -20.94
N LEU A 22 -22.75 -7.60 -20.64
CA LEU A 22 -22.66 -6.61 -19.57
C LEU A 22 -22.64 -7.25 -18.17
N THR A 23 -23.39 -8.33 -17.96
CA THR A 23 -23.39 -9.04 -16.66
C THR A 23 -22.14 -9.89 -16.44
N LEU A 24 -21.49 -10.39 -17.50
CA LEU A 24 -20.20 -11.09 -17.41
C LEU A 24 -19.07 -10.17 -16.90
N GLU A 25 -19.07 -8.88 -17.25
CA GLU A 25 -18.09 -7.93 -16.70
C GLU A 25 -18.28 -7.71 -15.19
N GLN A 26 -19.51 -7.77 -14.71
CA GLN A 26 -19.86 -7.59 -13.30
C GLN A 26 -19.89 -8.90 -12.51
N SER A 27 -19.59 -10.03 -13.16
CA SER A 27 -19.70 -11.36 -12.54
C SER A 27 -18.76 -11.47 -11.32
N PRO A 28 -19.27 -11.96 -10.17
CA PRO A 28 -18.43 -12.29 -9.02
C PRO A 28 -17.50 -13.50 -9.31
N PHE A 29 -17.72 -14.22 -10.41
CA PHE A 29 -16.94 -15.39 -10.82
C PHE A 29 -15.92 -15.11 -11.93
N LYS A 30 -15.80 -13.86 -12.40
CA LYS A 30 -14.76 -13.48 -13.37
C LYS A 30 -13.39 -13.66 -12.72
N LEU A 31 -12.50 -14.43 -13.34
CA LEU A 31 -11.10 -14.47 -12.94
C LEU A 31 -10.51 -13.07 -13.07
N ARG A 32 -10.13 -12.47 -11.95
CA ARG A 32 -9.51 -11.15 -11.88
C ARG A 32 -8.00 -11.37 -11.73
N PRO A 33 -7.15 -10.69 -12.54
CA PRO A 33 -5.72 -10.70 -12.28
C PRO A 33 -5.48 -10.23 -10.86
N LEU A 34 -4.80 -11.06 -10.07
CA LEU A 34 -4.37 -10.69 -8.72
C LEU A 34 -3.05 -9.93 -8.84
N LYS A 35 -3.03 -8.69 -8.36
CA LYS A 35 -1.84 -7.84 -8.27
C LYS A 35 -1.44 -7.68 -6.81
N THR A 36 -0.17 -7.96 -6.52
CA THR A 36 0.37 -7.81 -5.16
C THR A 36 1.35 -6.65 -5.14
N PHE A 37 1.21 -5.78 -4.15
CA PHE A 37 2.14 -4.69 -3.87
C PHE A 37 2.60 -4.76 -2.42
N TYR A 38 3.80 -4.23 -2.18
CA TYR A 38 4.35 -4.07 -0.84
C TYR A 38 4.59 -2.60 -0.59
N VAL A 39 4.16 -2.12 0.57
CA VAL A 39 4.36 -0.73 0.98
C VAL A 39 5.15 -0.74 2.27
N VAL A 40 6.34 -0.16 2.24
CA VAL A 40 7.12 0.03 3.46
C VAL A 40 6.77 1.38 4.06
N ALA A 41 6.20 1.36 5.26
CA ALA A 41 5.94 2.55 6.04
C ALA A 41 7.13 2.83 6.96
N TYR A 42 7.77 3.97 6.74
CA TYR A 42 8.82 4.50 7.60
C TYR A 42 8.35 5.79 8.24
N PHE A 43 9.15 6.38 9.14
CA PHE A 43 8.77 7.61 9.81
C PHE A 43 8.37 8.70 8.80
N TRP A 44 7.06 8.94 8.77
CA TRP A 44 6.40 9.97 7.98
C TRP A 44 6.63 9.85 6.46
N GLY A 45 6.75 8.61 5.97
CA GLY A 45 6.75 8.35 4.53
C GLY A 45 6.39 6.91 4.15
N TYR A 46 6.11 6.71 2.86
CA TYR A 46 5.90 5.39 2.25
C TYR A 46 6.90 5.15 1.13
N VAL A 47 7.28 3.89 0.93
CA VAL A 47 7.93 3.40 -0.28
C VAL A 47 7.08 2.29 -0.88
N PHE A 48 6.83 2.33 -2.17
CA PHE A 48 5.99 1.35 -2.86
C PHE A 48 6.86 0.38 -3.65
N TYR A 49 6.49 -0.89 -3.63
CA TYR A 49 7.15 -1.95 -4.36
C TYR A 49 6.13 -2.81 -5.11
N ASP A 50 6.52 -3.27 -6.30
CA ASP A 50 5.76 -4.26 -7.08
C ASP A 50 5.90 -5.69 -6.52
N GLU A 51 5.24 -6.66 -7.17
CA GLU A 51 5.26 -8.07 -6.77
C GLU A 51 6.65 -8.72 -6.80
N THR A 52 7.59 -8.13 -7.54
CA THR A 52 8.99 -8.56 -7.66
C THR A 52 9.94 -7.73 -6.81
N PHE A 53 9.42 -6.87 -5.93
CA PHE A 53 10.16 -5.98 -5.04
C PHE A 53 10.98 -4.89 -5.75
N ASN A 54 10.59 -4.49 -6.96
CA ASN A 54 11.13 -3.27 -7.55
C ASN A 54 10.40 -2.06 -6.96
N GLU A 55 11.15 -1.03 -6.58
CA GLU A 55 10.58 0.23 -6.12
C GLU A 55 9.83 0.91 -7.27
N VAL A 56 8.58 1.30 -7.01
CA VAL A 56 7.72 2.00 -7.96
C VAL A 56 7.29 3.34 -7.36
N PRO A 57 7.07 4.39 -8.18
CA PRO A 57 6.66 5.70 -7.66
C PRO A 57 5.21 5.71 -7.14
N TYR A 58 4.35 4.84 -7.67
CA TYR A 58 2.93 4.73 -7.35
C TYR A 58 2.41 3.34 -7.77
N ILE A 59 1.28 2.92 -7.20
CA ILE A 59 0.60 1.68 -7.54
C ILE A 59 -0.32 1.93 -8.74
N VAL A 60 -0.13 1.20 -9.84
CA VAL A 60 -1.00 1.26 -11.03
C VAL A 60 -1.65 -0.10 -11.26
N VAL A 61 -2.97 -0.09 -11.44
CA VAL A 61 -3.78 -1.28 -11.73
C VAL A 61 -4.84 -0.95 -12.78
N ASN A 62 -5.38 -1.97 -13.43
CA ASN A 62 -6.50 -1.80 -14.35
C ASN A 62 -7.82 -1.95 -13.60
N ARG A 63 -8.87 -1.32 -14.13
CA ARG A 63 -10.21 -1.55 -13.63
C ARG A 63 -10.57 -3.04 -13.66
N GLY A 64 -11.01 -3.55 -12.51
CA GLY A 64 -11.41 -4.93 -12.29
C GLY A 64 -10.30 -5.84 -11.77
N ASP A 65 -9.05 -5.37 -11.68
CA ASP A 65 -7.97 -6.11 -11.03
C ASP A 65 -8.30 -6.34 -9.55
N GLU A 66 -7.94 -7.51 -9.04
CA GLU A 66 -7.93 -7.76 -7.61
C GLU A 66 -6.56 -7.36 -7.07
N VAL A 67 -6.53 -6.56 -6.01
CA VAL A 67 -5.30 -5.96 -5.48
C VAL A 67 -5.12 -6.37 -4.04
N VAL A 68 -3.91 -6.85 -3.72
CA VAL A 68 -3.44 -7.10 -2.36
C VAL A 68 -2.28 -6.16 -2.07
N ILE A 69 -2.39 -5.40 -0.98
CA ILE A 69 -1.34 -4.49 -0.52
C ILE A 69 -0.89 -4.95 0.86
N ASN A 70 0.40 -5.20 1.01
CA ASN A 70 1.03 -5.57 2.27
C ASN A 70 1.80 -4.36 2.81
N LEU A 71 1.29 -3.78 3.90
CA LEU A 71 1.90 -2.68 4.63
C LEU A 71 2.91 -3.23 5.64
N ILE A 72 4.18 -2.95 5.40
CA ILE A 72 5.32 -3.45 6.16
C ILE A 72 5.91 -2.30 6.99
N PRO A 73 6.03 -2.43 8.32
CA PRO A 73 6.70 -1.41 9.12
C PRO A 73 8.21 -1.45 8.84
N ALA A 74 8.84 -0.30 8.59
CA ALA A 74 10.28 -0.21 8.37
C ALA A 74 11.08 -0.75 9.58
N SER A 75 10.52 -0.63 10.79
CA SER A 75 11.12 -1.12 12.03
C SER A 75 11.26 -2.64 12.12
N VAL A 76 10.73 -3.42 11.17
CA VAL A 76 10.98 -4.87 11.12
C VAL A 76 11.98 -5.26 10.03
N ILE A 77 12.44 -4.30 9.22
CA ILE A 77 13.46 -4.47 8.17
C ILE A 77 14.82 -4.01 8.73
N ILE A 78 15.59 -4.92 9.32
CA ILE A 78 16.94 -4.62 9.80
C ILE A 78 17.95 -5.04 8.72
N ARG A 79 18.31 -4.13 7.82
CA ARG A 79 19.12 -4.42 6.62
C ARG A 79 20.62 -4.58 6.84
N ASP A 80 21.16 -4.09 7.97
CA ASP A 80 22.57 -4.27 8.32
C ASP A 80 22.75 -4.19 9.84
N PRO A 81 22.95 -5.32 10.54
CA PRO A 81 23.15 -5.29 11.99
C PRO A 81 24.46 -4.62 12.42
N GLY A 82 25.48 -4.56 11.57
CA GLY A 82 26.76 -3.90 11.87
C GLY A 82 26.66 -2.38 11.81
N LEU A 83 25.99 -1.84 10.78
CA LEU A 83 25.70 -0.42 10.67
C LEU A 83 24.64 0.01 11.69
N SER A 84 23.56 -0.77 11.86
CA SER A 84 22.52 -0.49 12.85
C SER A 84 23.05 -0.58 14.29
N ALA A 85 24.03 -1.44 14.59
CA ALA A 85 24.68 -1.47 15.90
C ALA A 85 25.69 -0.33 16.11
N ARG A 86 26.39 0.11 15.05
CA ARG A 86 27.31 1.26 15.10
C ARG A 86 26.57 2.59 15.24
N GLU A 87 25.46 2.74 14.54
CA GLU A 87 24.70 4.00 14.47
C GLU A 87 23.45 4.01 15.36
N ARG A 88 23.08 2.85 15.93
CA ARG A 88 21.89 2.63 16.76
C ARG A 88 20.55 2.94 16.05
N THR A 89 20.47 2.83 14.73
CA THR A 89 19.30 3.26 13.93
C THR A 89 18.96 2.38 12.72
N TYR A 90 17.74 2.52 12.17
CA TYR A 90 17.27 1.93 10.90
C TYR A 90 17.68 2.83 9.71
N VAL A 91 18.98 2.81 9.38
CA VAL A 91 19.64 3.86 8.60
C VAL A 91 19.02 4.16 7.23
N GLU A 92 18.56 3.17 6.44
CA GLU A 92 18.06 3.44 5.08
C GLU A 92 16.80 4.33 5.09
N TYR A 93 15.80 3.91 5.87
CA TYR A 93 14.47 4.51 5.85
C TYR A 93 14.40 5.80 6.65
N GLU A 94 15.13 5.91 7.76
CA GLU A 94 15.29 7.18 8.47
C GLU A 94 15.99 8.23 7.60
N ASN A 95 17.00 7.81 6.82
CA ASN A 95 17.65 8.72 5.88
C ASN A 95 16.72 9.18 4.75
N ARG A 96 15.66 8.42 4.41
CA ARG A 96 14.64 8.92 3.47
C ARG A 96 13.89 10.10 4.07
N THR A 97 13.49 10.03 5.35
CA THR A 97 12.87 11.17 6.05
C THR A 97 13.80 12.39 6.05
N HIS A 98 15.10 12.18 6.31
CA HIS A 98 16.08 13.27 6.24
C HIS A 98 16.21 13.90 4.85
N ARG A 99 16.23 13.09 3.79
CA ARG A 99 16.35 13.57 2.40
C ARG A 99 15.08 14.25 1.89
N SER A 100 13.92 13.81 2.35
CA SER A 100 12.62 14.35 1.90
C SER A 100 12.17 15.56 2.71
N GLY A 101 12.61 15.70 3.97
CA GLY A 101 12.01 16.64 4.90
C GLY A 101 10.65 16.14 5.41
N VAL A 102 10.02 16.91 6.30
CA VAL A 102 8.71 16.59 6.87
C VAL A 102 8.00 17.87 7.35
N GLY A 103 6.83 18.17 6.79
CA GLY A 103 6.04 19.34 7.15
C GLY A 103 6.82 20.64 6.97
N GLU A 104 7.07 21.36 8.06
CA GLU A 104 7.84 22.61 8.08
C GLU A 104 9.37 22.39 8.17
N LEU A 105 9.81 21.14 8.36
CA LEU A 105 11.23 20.79 8.45
C LEU A 105 11.77 20.47 7.04
N PRO A 106 12.61 21.34 6.44
CA PRO A 106 13.16 21.07 5.12
C PRO A 106 14.13 19.88 5.14
N PRO A 107 14.47 19.32 3.97
CA PRO A 107 15.52 18.32 3.83
C PRO A 107 16.81 18.69 4.58
N GLY A 108 17.33 17.76 5.37
CA GLY A 108 18.56 17.94 6.15
C GLY A 108 18.44 18.79 7.42
N ASP A 109 17.24 19.24 7.80
CA ASP A 109 17.05 19.97 9.06
C ASP A 109 17.41 19.09 10.27
N PRO A 110 18.30 19.52 11.18
CA PRO A 110 18.73 18.72 12.33
C PRO A 110 17.59 18.38 13.30
N ARG A 111 16.49 19.16 13.28
CA ARG A 111 15.30 18.87 14.10
C ARG A 111 14.61 17.57 13.68
N ILE A 112 14.80 17.11 12.44
CA ILE A 112 14.27 15.82 11.99
C ILE A 112 14.83 14.68 12.84
N SER A 113 16.12 14.70 13.16
CA SER A 113 16.73 13.66 14.02
C SER A 113 16.11 13.67 15.42
N LEU A 114 15.87 14.86 15.99
CA LEU A 114 15.27 14.99 17.31
C LEU A 114 13.85 14.41 17.34
N GLU A 115 13.04 14.71 16.32
CA GLU A 115 11.69 14.18 16.23
C GLU A 115 11.68 12.66 15.95
N LEU A 116 12.63 12.13 15.17
CA LEU A 116 12.76 10.69 14.93
C LEU A 116 13.11 9.92 16.22
N VAL A 117 14.04 10.46 17.01
CA VAL A 117 14.41 9.88 18.32
C VAL A 117 13.21 9.89 19.25
N LYS A 118 12.53 11.04 19.35
CA LYS A 118 11.32 11.17 20.16
C LYS A 118 10.22 10.19 19.74
N ALA A 119 9.98 10.04 18.44
CA ALA A 119 8.99 9.09 17.92
C ALA A 119 9.33 7.64 18.26
N HIS A 120 10.61 7.27 18.26
CA HIS A 120 11.06 5.96 18.74
C HIS A 120 10.81 5.77 20.24
N GLU A 121 11.20 6.74 21.07
CA GLU A 121 11.05 6.70 22.53
C GLU A 121 9.57 6.62 22.95
N GLU A 122 8.69 7.33 22.23
CA GLU A 122 7.25 7.32 22.44
C GLU A 122 6.55 6.09 21.79
N GLY A 123 7.28 5.28 21.03
CA GLY A 123 6.79 4.04 20.44
C GLY A 123 5.89 4.22 19.21
N PHE A 124 6.08 5.30 18.44
CA PHE A 124 5.32 5.62 17.23
C PHE A 124 5.87 4.94 15.96
N SER A 125 6.32 3.70 16.08
CA SER A 125 6.82 2.91 14.94
C SER A 125 5.72 2.42 14.00
N ASP A 126 4.47 2.35 14.50
CA ASP A 126 3.34 1.86 13.72
C ASP A 126 2.70 2.92 12.84
N HIS A 127 2.31 2.50 11.64
CA HIS A 127 1.74 3.34 10.61
C HIS A 127 0.47 2.73 10.06
N GLY A 128 -0.48 3.59 9.74
CA GLY A 128 -1.69 3.25 9.00
C GLY A 128 -1.44 3.39 7.52
N PHE A 129 -2.30 2.80 6.70
CA PHE A 129 -2.34 3.03 5.26
C PHE A 129 -3.81 3.01 4.87
N PHE A 130 -4.30 4.10 4.29
CA PHE A 130 -5.69 4.23 3.89
C PHE A 130 -5.78 4.81 2.50
N ILE A 131 -6.58 4.18 1.64
CA ILE A 131 -6.82 4.61 0.26
C ILE A 131 -8.11 5.43 0.23
N GLU A 132 -7.96 6.73 0.01
CA GLU A 132 -9.08 7.67 -0.15
C GLU A 132 -9.97 7.23 -1.32
N GLY A 133 -11.30 7.36 -1.19
CA GLY A 133 -12.27 6.94 -2.22
C GLY A 133 -12.62 5.44 -2.23
N TYR A 134 -11.70 4.57 -1.79
CA TYR A 134 -11.97 3.15 -1.55
C TYR A 134 -12.49 2.88 -0.13
N ASN A 135 -12.22 3.78 0.82
CA ASN A 135 -12.53 3.59 2.24
C ASN A 135 -11.98 2.28 2.79
N LYS A 136 -10.76 1.94 2.37
CA LYS A 136 -10.04 0.73 2.77
C LYS A 136 -8.73 1.14 3.40
N GLY A 137 -8.44 0.58 4.57
CA GLY A 137 -7.18 0.79 5.24
C GLY A 137 -6.72 -0.40 6.04
N THR A 138 -5.47 -0.34 6.45
CA THR A 138 -4.81 -1.29 7.34
C THR A 138 -3.78 -0.54 8.19
N TYR A 139 -3.16 -1.23 9.13
CA TYR A 139 -2.11 -0.67 9.97
C TYR A 139 -1.06 -1.73 10.28
N THR A 140 0.16 -1.30 10.57
CA THR A 140 1.24 -2.19 11.02
C THR A 140 1.13 -2.48 12.51
N CYS A 141 1.73 -3.59 12.95
CA CYS A 141 1.92 -3.87 14.37
C CYS A 141 3.36 -4.34 14.62
N SER A 142 4.27 -3.39 14.76
CA SER A 142 5.69 -3.61 15.01
C SER A 142 5.96 -4.43 16.27
N ARG A 143 5.07 -4.37 17.27
CA ARG A 143 5.14 -5.22 18.48
C ARG A 143 4.61 -6.65 18.29
N CYS A 144 3.85 -6.91 17.23
CA CYS A 144 3.25 -8.22 16.95
C CYS A 144 4.22 -9.19 16.24
N GLY A 145 5.26 -8.67 15.57
CA GLY A 145 6.19 -9.46 14.73
C GLY A 145 7.24 -10.30 15.46
N GLY A 146 7.12 -10.48 16.79
CA GLY A 146 8.18 -11.05 17.62
C GLY A 146 9.39 -10.12 17.75
N GLY A 147 10.38 -10.53 18.54
CA GLY A 147 11.53 -9.70 18.93
C GLY A 147 12.35 -9.12 17.77
N HIS A 148 13.35 -8.32 18.12
CA HIS A 148 14.27 -7.64 17.19
C HIS A 148 15.21 -8.62 16.48
N ASN A 149 14.68 -9.37 15.51
CA ASN A 149 15.46 -10.23 14.63
C ASN A 149 15.98 -9.43 13.43
N VAL A 150 17.22 -9.71 13.05
CA VAL A 150 17.83 -9.11 11.86
C VAL A 150 17.17 -9.67 10.61
N ARG A 151 16.63 -8.79 9.75
CA ARG A 151 15.93 -9.18 8.52
C ARG A 151 16.41 -8.35 7.33
N ASN A 152 17.16 -8.98 6.43
CA ASN A 152 17.89 -8.30 5.37
C ASN A 152 17.07 -8.10 4.08
N SER A 153 15.88 -8.70 3.99
CA SER A 153 15.02 -8.61 2.80
C SER A 153 13.54 -8.52 3.16
N LEU A 154 12.73 -7.99 2.23
CA LEU A 154 11.27 -7.96 2.36
C LEU A 154 10.69 -9.38 2.40
N GLN A 155 11.28 -10.33 1.67
CA GLN A 155 10.91 -11.74 1.69
C GLN A 155 11.09 -12.35 3.08
N GLN A 156 12.20 -12.05 3.75
CA GLN A 156 12.44 -12.54 5.10
C GLN A 156 11.42 -11.95 6.09
N VAL A 157 11.07 -10.68 5.93
CA VAL A 157 10.01 -10.03 6.73
C VAL A 157 8.65 -10.69 6.52
N LEU A 158 8.28 -10.98 5.27
CA LEU A 158 7.01 -11.67 4.96
C LEU A 158 6.93 -13.07 5.59
N GLN A 159 8.07 -13.74 5.77
CA GLN A 159 8.13 -15.08 6.36
C GLN A 159 8.19 -15.05 7.89
N GLU A 160 9.01 -14.16 8.46
CA GLU A 160 9.38 -14.17 9.88
C GLU A 160 8.66 -13.13 10.73
N ALA A 161 7.98 -12.17 10.11
CA ALA A 161 7.30 -11.05 10.78
C ALA A 161 5.94 -10.74 10.16
N SER A 162 5.27 -11.73 9.57
CA SER A 162 3.94 -11.57 8.96
C SER A 162 2.89 -11.00 9.92
N ALA A 163 3.00 -11.31 11.22
CA ALA A 163 2.13 -10.76 12.26
C ALA A 163 2.25 -9.23 12.45
N ALA A 164 3.34 -8.61 11.97
CA ALA A 164 3.51 -7.15 12.00
C ALA A 164 2.95 -6.44 10.76
N ILE A 165 2.56 -7.20 9.74
CA ILE A 165 2.16 -6.69 8.42
C ILE A 165 0.65 -6.45 8.41
N GLY A 166 0.26 -5.24 8.01
CA GLY A 166 -1.13 -4.95 7.70
C GLY A 166 -1.44 -5.33 6.25
N THR A 167 -2.54 -6.03 6.00
CA THR A 167 -2.94 -6.38 4.62
C THR A 167 -4.27 -5.74 4.24
N ILE A 168 -4.35 -5.19 3.03
CA ILE A 168 -5.60 -4.78 2.38
C ILE A 168 -5.80 -5.66 1.16
N ARG A 169 -7.03 -6.14 0.97
CA ARG A 169 -7.49 -6.77 -0.27
C ARG A 169 -8.71 -6.02 -0.80
N LEU A 170 -8.66 -5.60 -2.06
CA LEU A 170 -9.73 -4.87 -2.71
C LEU A 170 -9.81 -5.19 -4.20
N VAL A 171 -10.88 -4.75 -4.84
CA VAL A 171 -11.05 -4.82 -6.29
C VAL A 171 -11.01 -3.40 -6.82
N ALA A 172 -10.18 -3.14 -7.82
CA ALA A 172 -10.03 -1.83 -8.42
C ALA A 172 -11.23 -1.51 -9.35
N ASP A 173 -12.41 -1.25 -8.79
CA ASP A 173 -13.66 -1.10 -9.56
C ASP A 173 -13.97 0.33 -10.06
N LYS A 174 -13.31 1.34 -9.50
CA LYS A 174 -13.54 2.76 -9.77
C LYS A 174 -12.29 3.34 -10.43
N PRO A 175 -12.38 3.85 -11.68
CA PRO A 175 -11.26 4.53 -12.32
C PRO A 175 -10.97 5.85 -11.60
N GLY A 176 -9.70 6.21 -11.51
CA GLY A 176 -9.27 7.44 -10.86
C GLY A 176 -7.89 7.37 -10.26
N SER A 177 -7.48 8.49 -9.67
CA SER A 177 -6.25 8.62 -8.91
C SER A 177 -6.59 8.90 -7.46
N TYR A 178 -6.03 8.10 -6.56
CA TYR A 178 -6.42 8.06 -5.17
C TYR A 178 -5.22 8.34 -4.27
N THR A 179 -5.48 9.19 -3.29
CA THR A 179 -4.51 9.56 -2.28
C THR A 179 -4.43 8.51 -1.19
N VAL A 180 -3.22 8.27 -0.72
CA VAL A 180 -2.95 7.41 0.43
C VAL A 180 -2.49 8.26 1.60
N TYR A 181 -2.97 7.97 2.81
CA TYR A 181 -2.50 8.62 4.02
C TYR A 181 -2.52 7.70 5.25
N CYS A 182 -1.83 8.13 6.29
CA CYS A 182 -1.78 7.42 7.57
C CYS A 182 -3.03 7.71 8.40
N ILE A 183 -3.68 6.67 8.91
CA ILE A 183 -4.91 6.77 9.72
C ILE A 183 -4.71 6.57 11.22
N ILE A 184 -3.49 6.27 11.65
CA ILE A 184 -3.14 6.16 13.07
C ILE A 184 -2.04 7.16 13.40
N TYR A 185 -2.13 7.77 14.58
CA TYR A 185 -1.14 8.75 15.00
C TYR A 185 0.26 8.13 15.10
N CYS A 186 1.21 8.67 14.33
CA CYS A 186 2.60 8.20 14.25
C CYS A 186 3.62 9.32 14.56
N GLY A 187 3.25 10.25 15.43
CA GLY A 187 4.12 11.35 15.87
C GLY A 187 4.05 12.62 14.99
N TYR A 188 5.06 13.47 15.11
CA TYR A 188 5.10 14.82 14.52
C TYR A 188 4.68 14.88 13.05
N GLY A 189 5.23 14.00 12.22
CA GLY A 189 4.98 14.02 10.79
C GLY A 189 3.68 13.35 10.34
N HIS A 190 2.86 12.85 11.26
CA HIS A 190 1.60 12.18 10.94
C HIS A 190 0.68 13.00 10.01
N PRO A 191 0.44 14.31 10.23
CA PRO A 191 -0.42 15.11 9.35
C PRO A 191 0.13 15.27 7.92
N TYR A 192 1.43 15.07 7.75
CA TYR A 192 2.12 15.22 6.47
C TYR A 192 2.34 13.88 5.75
N LEU A 193 2.02 12.76 6.40
CA LEU A 193 2.11 11.43 5.79
C LEU A 193 0.92 11.18 4.86
N ARG A 194 0.98 11.87 3.70
CA ARG A 194 -0.02 11.85 2.64
C ARG A 194 0.69 11.82 1.29
N VAL A 195 0.35 10.85 0.45
CA VAL A 195 0.91 10.67 -0.90
C VAL A 195 -0.20 10.78 -1.92
N GLU A 196 -0.26 11.93 -2.60
CA GLU A 196 -1.20 12.17 -3.69
C GLU A 196 -0.90 11.23 -4.86
N ASN A 197 -1.96 10.76 -5.54
CA ASN A 197 -1.84 9.87 -6.70
C ASN A 197 -1.07 8.57 -6.43
N ALA A 198 -1.08 8.08 -5.19
CA ALA A 198 -0.37 6.86 -4.79
C ALA A 198 -1.01 5.58 -5.35
N PHE A 199 -2.33 5.58 -5.57
CA PHE A 199 -3.06 4.44 -6.11
C PHE A 199 -3.87 4.86 -7.33
N ILE A 200 -3.55 4.32 -8.50
CA ILE A 200 -4.11 4.72 -9.80
C ILE A 200 -4.82 3.53 -10.43
N VAL A 201 -6.08 3.75 -10.81
CA VAL A 201 -6.90 2.77 -11.52
C VAL A 201 -7.18 3.30 -12.92
N LEU A 202 -6.65 2.59 -13.93
CA LEU A 202 -6.83 2.86 -15.36
C LEU A 202 -8.20 2.35 -15.87
#